data_AF-A0A2X1QLG4-F1
#
_entry.id   AF-A0A2X1QLG4-F1
#
_cell.length_a   1.000
_cell.length_b   1.000
_cell.length_c   1.000
_cell.angle_alpha   90.00
_cell.angle_beta   90.00
_cell.angle_gamma   90.00
#
_symmetry.space_group_name_H-M   'P 1'
#
loop_
_entity.id
_entity.type
_entity.pdbx_description
1 polymer ?
#
loop_
_entity_poly.entity_id
_entity_poly.type
_entity_poly.pdbx_seq_one_letter_code
_entity_poly.pdbx_strand_id
1 'polypeptide(L)'
;MESLPIARNNNLTAGSASVILNEVTSKNASSLKGFIEVNGQKADVVIANPNGITCSGCSFVNTNKAILTTGKVNMTDDGAIGSYTVTGGTLTIGENGMNAANGYAVLLADAIKINGKVQANNALVSAGNFTMDNSSGSVTSAGKKATLIQMTVNPQYSIDVSSLGGIEANSISMVGNNIGFGVRNKGSIISNGTLMLTSNGNLLNKGSITGKGLLSQVSTVTGITNDGSIAGAYYLMLSSGDYIVNTGSLSGGQLIATANGNITNGDSGTMTGTSGLSLTSGGKIRNEEKASLLSNNQIAATAIGDFLNEGKISAKHTSLTFVGDSFKNTGNINSTGQTTIQSLKQDGSANTGEIYNLGNITGENINLQTNGTLAQSSSGRIEATNAITAHSYWLNQNGYMNAADITTDHGVVNNYGNITAKNISITTYSDITNEGQISSTGDLTLNTKNKGAIYNYSTLSAGGNMTLTATKVVNGGKSCGILGLAKCGVGTLTADKLVLNSSQKYVSDMGGKQYFKSTEVNTVK
;
A
#
# COMPACT_ATOMS: atom_id res chain seq x y z
N MET A 1 -27.49 -5.08 -45.04
CA MET A 1 -27.80 -6.39 -45.63
C MET A 1 -29.19 -6.75 -45.17
N GLU A 2 -30.16 -6.83 -46.08
CA GLU A 2 -31.44 -7.49 -45.78
C GLU A 2 -31.17 -8.98 -45.61
N SER A 3 -31.51 -9.54 -44.45
CA SER A 3 -31.51 -10.98 -44.23
C SER A 3 -32.56 -11.60 -45.14
N LEU A 4 -32.16 -12.52 -46.03
CA LEU A 4 -33.09 -13.35 -46.78
C LEU A 4 -34.05 -14.07 -45.79
N PRO A 5 -35.34 -14.24 -46.12
CA PRO A 5 -36.28 -14.88 -45.22
C PRO A 5 -35.86 -16.34 -44.96
N ILE A 6 -35.47 -16.64 -43.73
CA ILE A 6 -35.12 -17.99 -43.27
C ILE A 6 -36.41 -18.71 -42.87
N ALA A 7 -36.63 -19.90 -43.41
CA ALA A 7 -37.79 -20.73 -43.07
C ALA A 7 -37.73 -21.24 -41.62
N ARG A 8 -38.90 -21.49 -41.01
CA ARG A 8 -38.99 -22.04 -39.65
C ARG A 8 -38.25 -23.39 -39.56
N ASN A 9 -37.51 -23.58 -38.47
CA ASN A 9 -36.91 -24.87 -38.15
C ASN A 9 -37.98 -25.87 -37.66
N ASN A 10 -38.29 -26.87 -38.49
CA ASN A 10 -39.31 -27.90 -38.19
C ASN A 10 -38.91 -28.87 -37.07
N ASN A 11 -37.64 -28.87 -36.64
CA ASN A 11 -37.18 -29.67 -35.49
C ASN A 11 -37.62 -29.05 -34.14
N LEU A 12 -38.07 -27.79 -34.13
CA LEU A 12 -38.52 -27.09 -32.91
C LEU A 12 -40.01 -27.36 -32.64
N THR A 13 -40.35 -28.64 -32.43
CA THR A 13 -41.74 -29.09 -32.17
C THR A 13 -42.22 -28.72 -30.76
N ALA A 14 -41.30 -28.62 -29.80
CA ALA A 14 -41.56 -28.25 -28.41
C ALA A 14 -41.34 -26.77 -28.09
N GLY A 15 -41.17 -25.92 -29.12
CA GLY A 15 -40.85 -24.50 -28.99
C GLY A 15 -39.38 -24.18 -29.23
N SER A 16 -39.02 -22.90 -29.10
CA SER A 16 -37.65 -22.43 -29.34
C SER A 16 -36.70 -22.88 -28.23
N ALA A 17 -35.44 -23.14 -28.58
CA ALA A 17 -34.41 -23.50 -27.61
C ALA A 17 -34.03 -22.30 -26.72
N SER A 18 -33.86 -22.54 -25.42
CA SER A 18 -33.28 -21.56 -24.49
C SER A 18 -31.74 -21.57 -24.51
N VAL A 19 -31.14 -22.71 -24.86
CA VAL A 19 -29.71 -22.93 -25.00
C VAL A 19 -29.44 -23.71 -26.28
N ILE A 20 -28.45 -23.26 -27.07
CA ILE A 20 -27.97 -23.91 -28.28
C ILE A 20 -26.53 -24.36 -28.04
N LEU A 21 -26.33 -25.65 -27.82
CA LEU A 21 -25.01 -26.25 -27.66
C LEU A 21 -24.46 -26.74 -29.02
N ASN A 22 -23.31 -26.20 -29.40
CA ASN A 22 -22.53 -26.64 -30.54
C ASN A 22 -21.25 -27.31 -30.02
N GLU A 23 -21.28 -28.64 -29.92
CA GLU A 23 -20.15 -29.44 -29.43
C GLU A 23 -19.36 -30.05 -30.60
N VAL A 24 -18.05 -29.77 -30.66
CA VAL A 24 -17.16 -30.35 -31.66
C VAL A 24 -16.61 -31.67 -31.15
N THR A 25 -16.95 -32.76 -31.83
CA THR A 25 -16.51 -34.13 -31.48
C THR A 25 -15.29 -34.61 -32.28
N SER A 26 -14.83 -33.82 -33.26
CA SER A 26 -13.60 -34.08 -34.02
C SER A 26 -12.34 -33.69 -33.23
N LYS A 27 -11.14 -33.93 -33.81
CA LYS A 27 -9.86 -33.47 -33.23
C LYS A 27 -9.43 -32.08 -33.71
N ASN A 28 -10.24 -31.42 -34.55
CA ASN A 28 -9.90 -30.12 -35.13
C ASN A 28 -10.32 -28.97 -34.20
N ALA A 29 -9.50 -27.92 -34.13
CA ALA A 29 -9.83 -26.68 -33.45
C ALA A 29 -10.88 -25.86 -34.24
N SER A 30 -11.64 -25.02 -33.54
CA SER A 30 -12.64 -24.13 -34.15
C SER A 30 -12.03 -22.78 -34.52
N SER A 31 -12.43 -22.22 -35.66
CA SER A 31 -12.09 -20.86 -36.09
C SER A 31 -13.36 -20.06 -36.41
N LEU A 32 -13.66 -19.05 -35.59
CA LEU A 32 -14.82 -18.18 -35.69
C LEU A 32 -14.38 -16.81 -36.23
N LYS A 33 -14.78 -16.49 -37.47
CA LYS A 33 -14.34 -15.27 -38.19
C LYS A 33 -15.50 -14.42 -38.72
N GLY A 34 -16.69 -14.57 -38.16
CA GLY A 34 -17.89 -13.87 -38.63
C GLY A 34 -19.04 -13.92 -37.63
N PHE A 35 -20.24 -13.60 -38.12
CA PHE A 35 -21.44 -13.53 -37.30
C PHE A 35 -21.96 -14.91 -36.91
N ILE A 36 -22.37 -15.04 -35.66
CA ILE A 36 -23.14 -16.16 -35.11
C ILE A 36 -24.47 -15.56 -34.66
N GLU A 37 -25.53 -15.88 -35.38
CA GLU A 37 -26.85 -15.29 -35.22
C GLU A 37 -27.88 -16.34 -34.84
N VAL A 38 -28.67 -16.05 -33.81
CA VAL A 38 -29.88 -16.81 -33.50
C VAL A 38 -31.06 -16.14 -34.19
N ASN A 39 -31.60 -16.78 -35.22
CA ASN A 39 -32.80 -16.29 -35.89
C ASN A 39 -34.05 -16.77 -35.15
N GLY A 40 -34.90 -15.85 -34.70
CA GLY A 40 -36.09 -16.13 -33.89
C GLY A 40 -35.91 -15.76 -32.41
N GLN A 41 -36.38 -16.62 -31.51
CA GLN A 41 -36.29 -16.36 -30.06
C GLN A 41 -34.83 -16.43 -29.59
N LYS A 42 -34.45 -15.43 -28.78
CA LYS A 42 -33.11 -15.29 -28.18
C LYS A 42 -32.75 -16.52 -27.33
N ALA A 43 -31.51 -16.99 -27.44
CA ALA A 43 -30.98 -18.14 -26.70
C ALA A 43 -29.55 -17.91 -26.19
N ASP A 44 -29.11 -18.70 -25.21
CA ASP A 44 -27.68 -18.86 -24.92
C ASP A 44 -27.03 -19.68 -26.04
N VAL A 45 -25.84 -19.30 -26.48
CA VAL A 45 -25.07 -20.04 -27.50
C VAL A 45 -23.78 -20.52 -26.88
N VAL A 46 -23.58 -21.84 -26.90
CA VAL A 46 -22.37 -22.50 -26.41
C VAL A 46 -21.61 -23.09 -27.58
N ILE A 47 -20.34 -22.72 -27.73
CA ILE A 47 -19.39 -23.37 -28.63
C ILE A 47 -18.37 -24.09 -27.77
N ALA A 48 -18.43 -25.42 -27.76
CA ALA A 48 -17.55 -26.29 -26.97
C ALA A 48 -16.58 -27.03 -27.89
N ASN A 49 -15.28 -26.79 -27.73
CA ASN A 49 -14.24 -27.52 -28.47
C ASN A 49 -12.96 -27.69 -27.63
N PRO A 50 -12.72 -28.89 -27.06
CA PRO A 50 -11.52 -29.18 -26.28
C PRO A 50 -10.19 -29.03 -27.02
N ASN A 51 -10.19 -29.10 -28.35
CA ASN A 51 -8.98 -28.93 -29.16
C ASN A 51 -8.56 -27.45 -29.30
N GLY A 52 -9.40 -26.52 -28.86
CA GLY A 52 -9.14 -25.09 -28.92
C GLY A 52 -10.13 -24.32 -29.79
N ILE A 53 -10.23 -23.02 -29.52
CA ILE A 53 -11.11 -22.09 -30.22
C ILE A 53 -10.33 -20.82 -30.54
N THR A 54 -10.42 -20.34 -31.78
CA THR A 54 -9.97 -19.01 -32.17
C THR A 54 -11.19 -18.19 -32.59
N CYS A 55 -11.45 -17.06 -31.93
CA CYS A 55 -12.39 -16.04 -32.38
C CYS A 55 -11.60 -14.82 -32.86
N SER A 56 -11.75 -14.43 -34.13
CA SER A 56 -11.11 -13.22 -34.67
C SER A 56 -12.08 -12.50 -35.58
N GLY A 57 -12.75 -11.49 -35.05
CA GLY A 57 -13.87 -10.81 -35.70
C GLY A 57 -15.19 -11.56 -35.54
N CYS A 58 -15.30 -12.47 -34.56
CA CYS A 58 -16.56 -13.15 -34.30
C CYS A 58 -17.54 -12.19 -33.61
N SER A 59 -18.81 -12.25 -34.00
CA SER A 59 -19.88 -11.39 -33.47
C SER A 59 -21.10 -12.22 -33.13
N PHE A 60 -21.66 -12.04 -31.94
CA PHE A 60 -22.84 -12.78 -31.49
C PHE A 60 -24.08 -11.88 -31.55
N VAL A 61 -25.07 -12.29 -32.33
CA VAL A 61 -26.29 -11.52 -32.60
C VAL A 61 -27.50 -12.27 -32.06
N ASN A 62 -28.38 -11.55 -31.36
CA ASN A 62 -29.57 -12.10 -30.73
C ASN A 62 -29.26 -13.28 -29.77
N THR A 63 -28.22 -13.14 -28.95
CA THR A 63 -27.81 -14.13 -27.94
C THR A 63 -27.86 -13.55 -26.54
N ASN A 64 -28.24 -14.37 -25.55
CA ASN A 64 -28.26 -14.00 -24.14
C ASN A 64 -26.83 -14.08 -23.57
N LYS A 65 -26.26 -15.28 -23.60
CA LYS A 65 -24.84 -15.54 -23.34
C LYS A 65 -24.15 -16.10 -24.59
N ALA A 66 -22.94 -15.63 -24.85
CA ALA A 66 -22.01 -16.20 -25.81
C ALA A 66 -20.92 -16.94 -25.03
N ILE A 67 -21.00 -18.26 -25.00
CA ILE A 67 -20.11 -19.12 -24.21
C ILE A 67 -19.12 -19.81 -25.17
N LEU A 68 -17.83 -19.47 -25.03
CA LEU A 68 -16.74 -20.14 -25.72
C LEU A 68 -15.98 -20.98 -24.70
N THR A 69 -16.00 -22.30 -24.86
CA THR A 69 -15.36 -23.22 -23.91
C THR A 69 -14.49 -24.26 -24.59
N THR A 70 -13.32 -24.53 -24.01
CA THR A 70 -12.52 -25.73 -24.32
C THR A 70 -12.77 -26.86 -23.33
N GLY A 71 -13.71 -26.66 -22.39
CA GLY A 71 -14.17 -27.69 -21.49
C GLY A 71 -15.19 -28.63 -22.14
N LYS A 72 -15.24 -29.84 -21.60
CA LYS A 72 -16.35 -30.77 -21.84
C LYS A 72 -17.61 -30.23 -21.15
N VAL A 73 -18.74 -30.26 -21.86
CA VAL A 73 -20.05 -29.88 -21.31
C VAL A 73 -20.66 -31.11 -20.64
N ASN A 74 -21.02 -31.00 -19.35
CA ASN A 74 -21.67 -32.07 -18.62
C ASN A 74 -23.15 -31.70 -18.44
N MET A 75 -24.03 -32.59 -18.88
CA MET A 75 -25.47 -32.45 -18.74
C MET A 75 -25.95 -33.01 -17.39
N THR A 76 -27.01 -32.44 -16.86
CA THR A 76 -27.80 -33.00 -15.77
C THR A 76 -28.76 -34.07 -16.30
N ASP A 77 -29.35 -34.87 -15.41
CA ASP A 77 -30.27 -35.97 -15.77
C ASP A 77 -31.55 -35.48 -16.46
N ASP A 78 -31.95 -34.22 -16.22
CA ASP A 78 -33.09 -33.55 -16.87
C ASP A 78 -32.72 -32.88 -18.22
N GLY A 79 -31.48 -33.04 -18.68
CA GLY A 79 -31.02 -32.56 -19.99
C GLY A 79 -30.56 -31.09 -20.03
N ALA A 80 -30.47 -30.41 -18.90
CA ALA A 80 -29.87 -29.08 -18.81
C ALA A 80 -28.33 -29.15 -18.76
N ILE A 81 -27.64 -28.03 -19.01
CA ILE A 81 -26.19 -27.95 -18.79
C ILE A 81 -25.94 -27.79 -17.29
N GLY A 82 -25.29 -28.78 -16.68
CA GLY A 82 -24.90 -28.76 -15.27
C GLY A 82 -23.56 -28.08 -15.05
N SER A 83 -22.53 -28.43 -15.83
CA SER A 83 -21.19 -27.89 -15.63
C SER A 83 -20.31 -27.91 -16.89
N TYR A 84 -19.20 -27.18 -16.82
CA TYR A 84 -18.13 -27.18 -17.81
C TYR A 84 -16.83 -27.66 -17.16
N THR A 85 -16.28 -28.78 -17.63
CA THR A 85 -15.00 -29.32 -17.11
C THR A 85 -13.88 -29.02 -18.10
N VAL A 86 -13.00 -28.11 -17.72
CA VAL A 86 -11.85 -27.67 -18.50
C VAL A 86 -10.59 -28.40 -18.04
N THR A 87 -10.02 -29.23 -18.93
CA THR A 87 -8.79 -29.99 -18.66
C THR A 87 -7.60 -29.58 -19.55
N GLY A 88 -7.85 -28.80 -20.61
CA GLY A 88 -6.85 -28.40 -21.58
C GLY A 88 -7.42 -27.40 -22.60
N GLY A 89 -6.71 -27.21 -23.71
CA GLY A 89 -7.15 -26.36 -24.81
C GLY A 89 -6.84 -24.87 -24.59
N THR A 90 -6.66 -24.16 -25.70
CA THR A 90 -6.45 -22.71 -25.71
C THR A 90 -7.60 -22.02 -26.40
N LEU A 91 -8.11 -20.95 -25.78
CA LEU A 91 -9.02 -20.01 -26.39
C LEU A 91 -8.24 -18.74 -26.77
N THR A 92 -8.30 -18.37 -28.05
CA THR A 92 -7.64 -17.16 -28.57
C THR A 92 -8.69 -16.19 -29.09
N ILE A 93 -8.72 -14.98 -28.54
CA ILE A 93 -9.35 -13.81 -29.16
C ILE A 93 -8.27 -13.16 -30.04
N GLY A 94 -8.39 -13.32 -31.36
CA GLY A 94 -7.48 -12.76 -32.35
C GLY A 94 -7.59 -11.24 -32.45
N GLU A 95 -6.77 -10.65 -33.32
CA GLU A 95 -6.57 -9.21 -33.45
C GLU A 95 -7.86 -8.45 -33.81
N ASN A 96 -8.77 -9.09 -34.57
CA ASN A 96 -10.07 -8.50 -34.93
C ASN A 96 -11.12 -8.56 -33.80
N GLY A 97 -10.76 -9.12 -32.64
CA GLY A 97 -11.58 -9.10 -31.43
C GLY A 97 -12.80 -10.02 -31.44
N MET A 98 -13.64 -9.82 -30.42
CA MET A 98 -14.93 -10.47 -30.20
C MET A 98 -15.98 -9.41 -29.87
N ASN A 99 -17.11 -9.45 -30.57
CA ASN A 99 -18.26 -8.60 -30.26
C ASN A 99 -19.42 -9.42 -29.69
N ALA A 100 -19.69 -9.22 -28.41
CA ALA A 100 -20.87 -9.72 -27.70
C ALA A 100 -21.56 -8.57 -26.94
N ALA A 101 -21.53 -7.35 -27.49
CA ALA A 101 -21.95 -6.11 -26.81
C ALA A 101 -23.36 -6.16 -26.21
N ASN A 102 -24.28 -6.93 -26.80
CA ASN A 102 -25.67 -7.07 -26.35
C ASN A 102 -25.92 -8.27 -25.43
N GLY A 103 -24.86 -8.98 -25.00
CA GLY A 103 -24.95 -10.21 -24.22
C GLY A 103 -23.82 -10.39 -23.22
N TYR A 104 -23.79 -11.56 -22.59
CA TYR A 104 -22.75 -11.97 -21.66
C TYR A 104 -21.66 -12.77 -22.41
N ALA A 105 -20.41 -12.33 -22.41
CA ALA A 105 -19.30 -13.15 -22.88
C ALA A 105 -18.81 -14.06 -21.75
N VAL A 106 -18.80 -15.38 -21.99
CA VAL A 106 -18.27 -16.38 -21.05
C VAL A 106 -17.14 -17.14 -21.74
N LEU A 107 -15.91 -16.94 -21.30
CA LEU A 107 -14.70 -17.48 -21.90
C LEU A 107 -14.06 -18.48 -20.94
N LEU A 108 -14.06 -19.77 -21.28
CA LEU A 108 -13.61 -20.86 -20.41
C LEU A 108 -12.54 -21.71 -21.12
N ALA A 109 -11.30 -21.68 -20.65
CA ALA A 109 -10.26 -22.54 -21.23
C ALA A 109 -9.09 -22.82 -20.29
N ASP A 110 -8.21 -23.77 -20.60
CA ASP A 110 -7.01 -23.96 -19.76
C ASP A 110 -6.03 -22.78 -19.90
N ALA A 111 -5.98 -22.17 -21.09
CA ALA A 111 -5.29 -20.90 -21.33
C ALA A 111 -6.13 -19.99 -22.24
N ILE A 112 -6.16 -18.69 -21.92
CA ILE A 112 -6.90 -17.68 -22.68
C ILE A 112 -5.93 -16.59 -23.15
N LYS A 113 -5.87 -16.36 -24.45
CA LYS A 113 -5.09 -15.29 -25.09
C LYS A 113 -6.02 -14.24 -25.66
N ILE A 114 -5.84 -12.99 -25.27
CA ILE A 114 -6.67 -11.86 -25.73
C ILE A 114 -5.78 -10.90 -26.50
N ASN A 115 -5.76 -11.05 -27.82
CA ASN A 115 -4.93 -10.26 -28.73
C ASN A 115 -5.69 -9.10 -29.40
N GLY A 116 -7.02 -9.15 -29.39
CA GLY A 116 -7.91 -8.06 -29.79
C GLY A 116 -8.96 -7.79 -28.72
N LYS A 117 -9.80 -6.77 -28.94
CA LYS A 117 -10.80 -6.34 -27.94
C LYS A 117 -11.95 -7.34 -27.82
N VAL A 118 -12.34 -7.65 -26.58
CA VAL A 118 -13.61 -8.28 -26.23
C VAL A 118 -14.57 -7.18 -25.78
N GLN A 119 -15.67 -7.00 -26.50
CA GLN A 119 -16.74 -6.07 -26.13
C GLN A 119 -17.96 -6.86 -25.68
N ALA A 120 -18.45 -6.62 -24.47
CA ALA A 120 -19.62 -7.34 -23.95
C ALA A 120 -20.42 -6.48 -22.96
N ASN A 121 -21.67 -6.85 -22.66
CA ASN A 121 -22.38 -6.24 -21.54
C ASN A 121 -21.75 -6.73 -20.23
N ASN A 122 -21.54 -8.03 -20.09
CA ASN A 122 -20.79 -8.60 -18.98
C ASN A 122 -19.72 -9.54 -19.54
N ALA A 123 -18.63 -9.75 -18.81
CA ALA A 123 -17.56 -10.68 -19.19
C ALA A 123 -17.16 -11.57 -18.01
N LEU A 124 -17.20 -12.89 -18.22
CA LEU A 124 -16.63 -13.89 -17.32
C LEU A 124 -15.50 -14.59 -18.07
N VAL A 125 -14.28 -14.50 -17.53
CA VAL A 125 -13.09 -15.09 -18.13
C VAL A 125 -12.43 -16.00 -17.10
N SER A 126 -12.61 -17.31 -17.24
CA SER A 126 -12.02 -18.29 -16.32
C SER A 126 -11.01 -19.15 -17.08
N ALA A 127 -9.76 -19.08 -16.65
CA ALA A 127 -8.67 -19.81 -17.24
C ALA A 127 -8.04 -20.82 -16.27
N GLY A 128 -7.69 -22.00 -16.76
CA GLY A 128 -7.00 -23.06 -16.04
C GLY A 128 -7.76 -24.38 -16.03
N ASN A 129 -7.34 -25.28 -15.16
CA ASN A 129 -7.93 -26.60 -14.96
C ASN A 129 -8.98 -26.53 -13.85
N PHE A 130 -10.24 -26.60 -14.23
CA PHE A 130 -11.35 -26.44 -13.30
C PHE A 130 -12.64 -27.08 -13.82
N THR A 131 -13.59 -27.29 -12.91
CA THR A 131 -14.99 -27.50 -13.25
C THR A 131 -15.79 -26.28 -12.80
N MET A 132 -16.52 -25.66 -13.73
CA MET A 132 -17.42 -24.55 -13.44
C MET A 132 -18.85 -25.06 -13.40
N ASP A 133 -19.53 -24.80 -12.29
CA ASP A 133 -20.96 -25.04 -12.15
C ASP A 133 -21.76 -24.00 -12.96
N ASN A 134 -22.67 -24.44 -13.83
CA ASN A 134 -23.40 -23.57 -14.74
C ASN A 134 -24.47 -22.72 -14.03
N SER A 135 -24.97 -23.19 -12.89
CA SER A 135 -26.04 -22.52 -12.13
C SER A 135 -25.53 -21.38 -11.26
N SER A 136 -24.46 -21.64 -10.50
CA SER A 136 -23.85 -20.72 -9.55
C SER A 136 -22.69 -19.92 -10.13
N GLY A 137 -22.08 -20.40 -11.23
CA GLY A 137 -20.85 -19.84 -11.77
C GLY A 137 -19.60 -20.15 -10.95
N SER A 138 -19.72 -21.02 -9.93
CA SER A 138 -18.62 -21.38 -9.04
C SER A 138 -17.57 -22.20 -9.78
N VAL A 139 -16.30 -21.82 -9.61
CA VAL A 139 -15.14 -22.48 -10.22
C VAL A 139 -14.46 -23.37 -9.17
N THR A 140 -14.47 -24.68 -9.38
CA THR A 140 -13.74 -25.64 -8.54
C THR A 140 -12.45 -26.06 -9.22
N SER A 141 -11.31 -25.78 -8.57
CA SER A 141 -9.99 -26.07 -9.13
C SER A 141 -9.70 -27.57 -9.21
N ALA A 142 -9.08 -28.02 -10.31
CA ALA A 142 -8.52 -29.37 -10.44
C ALA A 142 -7.04 -29.44 -10.02
N GLY A 143 -6.47 -28.37 -9.46
CA GLY A 143 -5.18 -28.40 -8.76
C GLY A 143 -3.93 -28.43 -9.64
N LYS A 144 -4.03 -28.13 -10.93
CA LYS A 144 -2.88 -28.03 -11.83
C LYS A 144 -1.91 -26.93 -11.36
N LYS A 145 -0.61 -27.27 -11.32
CA LYS A 145 0.47 -26.40 -10.85
C LYS A 145 1.51 -26.17 -11.95
N ALA A 146 2.05 -24.96 -12.02
CA ALA A 146 3.17 -24.64 -12.89
C ALA A 146 4.45 -25.35 -12.41
N THR A 147 5.26 -25.82 -13.37
CA THR A 147 6.63 -26.26 -13.07
C THR A 147 7.56 -25.05 -12.90
N LEU A 148 8.71 -25.23 -12.24
CA LEU A 148 9.71 -24.17 -12.10
C LEU A 148 10.11 -23.56 -13.44
N ILE A 149 10.31 -24.39 -14.48
CA ILE A 149 10.65 -23.92 -15.84
C ILE A 149 9.54 -23.03 -16.42
N GLN A 150 8.28 -23.38 -16.22
CA GLN A 150 7.12 -22.59 -16.66
C GLN A 150 6.92 -21.31 -15.85
N MET A 151 7.58 -21.17 -14.70
CA MET A 151 7.57 -19.95 -13.89
C MET A 151 8.77 -19.05 -14.18
N THR A 152 9.96 -19.62 -14.46
CA THR A 152 11.22 -18.86 -14.52
C THR A 152 11.84 -18.74 -15.91
N VAL A 153 11.85 -19.81 -16.72
CA VAL A 153 12.57 -19.85 -18.00
C VAL A 153 11.65 -19.49 -19.17
N ASN A 154 10.42 -20.01 -19.16
CA ASN A 154 9.40 -19.72 -20.17
C ASN A 154 8.05 -19.44 -19.48
N PRO A 155 7.86 -18.23 -18.92
CA PRO A 155 6.66 -17.86 -18.18
C PRO A 155 5.39 -18.10 -19.00
N GLN A 156 4.54 -19.00 -18.50
CA GLN A 156 3.21 -19.25 -19.03
C GLN A 156 2.15 -18.56 -18.16
N TYR A 157 1.04 -18.18 -18.78
CA TYR A 157 -0.03 -17.42 -18.14
C TYR A 157 -1.38 -18.11 -18.38
N SER A 158 -2.24 -18.09 -17.37
CA SER A 158 -3.63 -18.56 -17.49
C SER A 158 -4.41 -17.61 -18.39
N ILE A 159 -4.25 -16.31 -18.18
CA ILE A 159 -4.84 -15.25 -19.01
C ILE A 159 -3.72 -14.32 -19.47
N ASP A 160 -3.61 -14.10 -20.77
CA ASP A 160 -2.61 -13.24 -21.38
C ASP A 160 -3.26 -12.22 -22.32
N VAL A 161 -3.28 -10.96 -21.91
CA VAL A 161 -3.82 -9.84 -22.69
C VAL A 161 -2.65 -9.10 -23.37
N SER A 162 -2.66 -9.07 -24.70
CA SER A 162 -1.66 -8.36 -25.50
C SER A 162 -1.86 -6.83 -25.41
N SER A 163 -0.91 -6.04 -25.93
CA SER A 163 -1.03 -4.58 -25.98
C SER A 163 -2.17 -4.06 -26.87
N LEU A 164 -2.60 -4.86 -27.86
CA LEU A 164 -3.76 -4.55 -28.71
C LEU A 164 -5.05 -5.21 -28.17
N GLY A 165 -4.89 -6.15 -27.24
CA GLY A 165 -5.97 -6.83 -26.56
C GLY A 165 -6.67 -5.95 -25.53
N GLY A 166 -7.84 -6.41 -25.13
CA GLY A 166 -8.55 -5.78 -24.04
C GLY A 166 -9.91 -6.41 -23.79
N ILE A 167 -10.51 -6.04 -22.65
CA ILE A 167 -11.87 -6.39 -22.30
C ILE A 167 -12.58 -5.11 -21.93
N GLU A 168 -13.72 -4.85 -22.56
CA GLU A 168 -14.58 -3.72 -22.23
C GLU A 168 -15.99 -4.26 -21.94
N ALA A 169 -16.45 -4.10 -20.69
CA ALA A 169 -17.76 -4.55 -20.26
C ALA A 169 -18.36 -3.70 -19.12
N ASN A 170 -19.64 -3.90 -18.81
CA ASN A 170 -20.27 -3.33 -17.62
C ASN A 170 -19.85 -4.07 -16.33
N SER A 171 -19.71 -5.39 -16.36
CA SER A 171 -19.05 -6.13 -15.27
C SER A 171 -18.04 -7.11 -15.81
N ILE A 172 -16.93 -7.27 -15.09
CA ILE A 172 -15.82 -8.17 -15.45
C ILE A 172 -15.50 -9.05 -14.24
N SER A 173 -15.55 -10.36 -14.44
CA SER A 173 -15.01 -11.37 -13.52
C SER A 173 -13.93 -12.17 -14.24
N MET A 174 -12.73 -12.19 -13.69
CA MET A 174 -11.58 -12.89 -14.23
C MET A 174 -10.99 -13.83 -13.19
N VAL A 175 -10.75 -15.09 -13.56
CA VAL A 175 -10.19 -16.12 -12.69
C VAL A 175 -9.04 -16.83 -13.39
N GLY A 176 -7.81 -16.67 -12.90
CA GLY A 176 -6.66 -17.49 -13.28
C GLY A 176 -6.46 -18.61 -12.27
N ASN A 177 -6.94 -19.81 -12.55
CA ASN A 177 -7.11 -20.87 -11.56
C ASN A 177 -5.89 -21.80 -11.37
N ASN A 178 -5.02 -21.92 -12.37
CA ASN A 178 -3.84 -22.78 -12.25
C ASN A 178 -2.81 -22.16 -11.31
N ILE A 179 -2.32 -22.94 -10.34
CA ILE A 179 -1.37 -22.45 -9.33
C ILE A 179 -0.03 -22.10 -10.03
N GLY A 180 0.47 -20.89 -9.80
CA GLY A 180 1.72 -20.39 -10.39
C GLY A 180 1.59 -19.90 -11.84
N PHE A 181 0.48 -20.16 -12.54
CA PHE A 181 0.20 -19.57 -13.85
C PHE A 181 -0.59 -18.27 -13.67
N GLY A 182 0.10 -17.14 -13.79
CA GLY A 182 -0.47 -15.84 -13.51
C GLY A 182 -1.43 -15.29 -14.56
N VAL A 183 -1.87 -14.06 -14.33
CA VAL A 183 -2.54 -13.19 -15.31
C VAL A 183 -1.54 -12.13 -15.76
N ARG A 184 -1.41 -11.95 -17.07
CA ARG A 184 -0.62 -10.87 -17.65
C ARG A 184 -1.53 -9.92 -18.41
N ASN A 185 -1.44 -8.63 -18.11
CA ASN A 185 -2.13 -7.58 -18.84
C ASN A 185 -1.13 -6.59 -19.44
N LYS A 186 -1.07 -6.50 -20.77
CA LYS A 186 -0.37 -5.42 -21.49
C LYS A 186 -1.35 -4.46 -22.18
N GLY A 187 -2.63 -4.82 -22.23
CA GLY A 187 -3.68 -4.09 -22.94
C GLY A 187 -4.56 -3.28 -22.01
N SER A 188 -5.85 -3.24 -22.31
CA SER A 188 -6.82 -2.45 -21.55
C SER A 188 -8.00 -3.29 -21.05
N ILE A 189 -8.18 -3.36 -19.74
CA ILE A 189 -9.32 -4.01 -19.08
C ILE A 189 -10.17 -2.90 -18.45
N ILE A 190 -11.36 -2.66 -18.97
CA ILE A 190 -12.24 -1.57 -18.57
C ILE A 190 -13.60 -2.14 -18.16
N SER A 191 -13.96 -1.95 -16.89
CA SER A 191 -15.31 -2.23 -16.38
C SER A 191 -16.04 -0.91 -16.11
N ASN A 192 -17.28 -0.76 -16.58
CA ASN A 192 -18.13 0.39 -16.23
C ASN A 192 -18.82 0.22 -14.85
N GLY A 193 -18.84 -0.99 -14.31
CA GLY A 193 -19.41 -1.37 -13.02
C GLY A 193 -18.40 -2.12 -12.18
N THR A 194 -18.72 -3.35 -11.75
CA THR A 194 -17.85 -4.16 -10.90
C THR A 194 -16.70 -4.78 -11.69
N LEU A 195 -15.50 -4.77 -11.11
CA LEU A 195 -14.33 -5.49 -11.63
C LEU A 195 -13.78 -6.41 -10.54
N MET A 196 -13.68 -7.71 -10.84
CA MET A 196 -13.06 -8.71 -9.97
C MET A 196 -12.04 -9.51 -10.78
N LEU A 197 -10.80 -9.55 -10.31
CA LEU A 197 -9.73 -10.35 -10.87
C LEU A 197 -9.11 -11.19 -9.76
N THR A 198 -9.22 -12.51 -9.86
CA THR A 198 -8.57 -13.46 -8.95
C THR A 198 -7.53 -14.29 -9.70
N SER A 199 -6.35 -14.48 -9.10
CA SER A 199 -5.28 -15.29 -9.68
C SER A 199 -4.65 -16.20 -8.63
N ASN A 200 -4.57 -17.50 -8.91
CA ASN A 200 -3.79 -18.46 -8.12
C ASN A 200 -2.28 -18.41 -8.47
N GLY A 201 -1.86 -17.42 -9.25
CA GLY A 201 -0.47 -17.05 -9.48
C GLY A 201 -0.29 -15.54 -9.36
N ASN A 202 0.66 -14.98 -10.09
CA ASN A 202 0.92 -13.54 -10.09
C ASN A 202 -0.07 -12.77 -10.98
N LEU A 203 -0.28 -11.48 -10.70
CA LEU A 203 -0.71 -10.50 -11.69
C LEU A 203 0.51 -9.70 -12.15
N LEU A 204 0.75 -9.67 -13.46
CA LEU A 204 1.70 -8.75 -14.10
C LEU A 204 0.92 -7.74 -14.96
N ASN A 205 0.79 -6.52 -14.49
CA ASN A 205 0.13 -5.44 -15.20
C ASN A 205 1.14 -4.45 -15.78
N LYS A 206 1.21 -4.37 -17.11
CA LYS A 206 1.94 -3.35 -17.87
C LYS A 206 1.01 -2.42 -18.66
N GLY A 207 -0.28 -2.74 -18.70
CA GLY A 207 -1.32 -1.97 -19.37
C GLY A 207 -2.21 -1.22 -18.38
N SER A 208 -3.51 -1.13 -18.68
CA SER A 208 -4.49 -0.51 -17.80
C SER A 208 -5.53 -1.53 -17.33
N ILE A 209 -5.84 -1.49 -16.03
CA ILE A 209 -7.00 -2.12 -15.42
C ILE A 209 -7.80 -1.00 -14.77
N THR A 210 -9.05 -0.81 -15.19
CA THR A 210 -9.86 0.32 -14.75
C THR A 210 -11.29 -0.12 -14.48
N GLY A 211 -11.74 -0.02 -13.23
CA GLY A 211 -13.15 -0.15 -12.88
C GLY A 211 -13.76 1.19 -12.53
N LYS A 212 -14.85 1.55 -13.20
CA LYS A 212 -15.58 2.81 -13.01
C LYS A 212 -16.75 2.69 -12.04
N GLY A 213 -17.13 1.47 -11.64
CA GLY A 213 -18.15 1.24 -10.64
C GLY A 213 -17.63 1.39 -9.21
N LEU A 214 -18.48 0.98 -8.26
CA LEU A 214 -18.20 1.10 -6.83
C LEU A 214 -16.93 0.35 -6.40
N LEU A 215 -16.74 -0.88 -6.87
CA LEU A 215 -15.66 -1.75 -6.41
C LEU A 215 -14.85 -2.33 -7.57
N SER A 216 -13.52 -2.14 -7.48
CA SER A 216 -12.52 -2.87 -8.25
C SER A 216 -11.66 -3.70 -7.30
N GLN A 217 -11.69 -5.02 -7.45
CA GLN A 217 -10.94 -5.95 -6.63
C GLN A 217 -9.96 -6.76 -7.46
N VAL A 218 -8.73 -6.85 -6.97
CA VAL A 218 -7.68 -7.72 -7.49
C VAL A 218 -7.13 -8.55 -6.34
N SER A 219 -7.21 -9.87 -6.44
CA SER A 219 -6.71 -10.80 -5.44
C SER A 219 -5.76 -11.81 -6.08
N THR A 220 -4.58 -12.01 -5.50
CA THR A 220 -3.57 -12.95 -6.03
C THR A 220 -2.98 -13.80 -4.91
N VAL A 221 -2.68 -15.07 -5.20
CA VAL A 221 -2.07 -15.98 -4.22
C VAL A 221 -0.58 -15.70 -4.01
N THR A 222 0.13 -15.24 -5.05
CA THR A 222 1.56 -14.94 -4.94
C THR A 222 1.85 -13.44 -4.99
N GLY A 223 1.65 -12.75 -6.12
CA GLY A 223 2.15 -11.39 -6.23
C GLY A 223 1.37 -10.50 -7.18
N ILE A 224 1.37 -9.20 -6.89
CA ILE A 224 0.94 -8.15 -7.82
C ILE A 224 2.17 -7.35 -8.22
N THR A 225 2.50 -7.36 -9.52
CA THR A 225 3.49 -6.46 -10.12
C THR A 225 2.79 -5.52 -11.07
N ASN A 226 2.81 -4.22 -10.75
CA ASN A 226 2.21 -3.17 -11.55
C ASN A 226 3.26 -2.20 -12.09
N ASP A 227 3.50 -2.26 -13.39
CA ASP A 227 4.28 -1.28 -14.16
C ASP A 227 3.37 -0.33 -14.97
N GLY A 228 2.05 -0.62 -15.00
CA GLY A 228 1.04 0.16 -15.70
C GLY A 228 0.11 0.92 -14.76
N SER A 229 -1.19 0.92 -15.05
CA SER A 229 -2.22 1.53 -14.19
C SER A 229 -3.23 0.51 -13.70
N ILE A 230 -3.53 0.53 -12.40
CA ILE A 230 -4.71 -0.12 -11.82
C ILE A 230 -5.52 0.96 -11.11
N ALA A 231 -6.75 1.17 -11.55
CA ALA A 231 -7.62 2.24 -11.06
C ALA A 231 -9.02 1.72 -10.71
N GLY A 232 -9.53 2.15 -9.56
CA GLY A 232 -10.93 1.98 -9.15
C GLY A 232 -11.57 3.33 -8.85
N ALA A 233 -12.72 3.66 -9.43
CA ALA A 233 -13.32 4.98 -9.27
C ALA A 233 -13.61 5.35 -7.80
N TYR A 234 -14.17 4.40 -7.03
CA TYR A 234 -14.50 4.61 -5.62
C TYR A 234 -13.63 3.76 -4.72
N TYR A 235 -13.65 2.43 -4.88
CA TYR A 235 -12.80 1.52 -4.11
C TYR A 235 -11.90 0.71 -5.04
N LEU A 236 -10.59 0.75 -4.74
CA LEU A 236 -9.63 -0.20 -5.28
C LEU A 236 -9.10 -1.06 -4.12
N MET A 237 -9.39 -2.36 -4.19
CA MET A 237 -8.93 -3.35 -3.21
C MET A 237 -7.92 -4.30 -3.87
N LEU A 238 -6.70 -4.32 -3.35
CA LEU A 238 -5.62 -5.20 -3.77
C LEU A 238 -5.26 -6.14 -2.63
N SER A 239 -5.24 -7.43 -2.88
CA SER A 239 -4.82 -8.45 -1.92
C SER A 239 -3.81 -9.40 -2.55
N SER A 240 -2.71 -9.66 -1.85
CA SER A 240 -1.65 -10.54 -2.30
C SER A 240 -1.19 -11.48 -1.18
N GLY A 241 -1.04 -12.76 -1.51
CA GLY A 241 -0.54 -13.77 -0.58
C GLY A 241 0.95 -13.72 -0.32
N ASP A 242 1.73 -12.93 -1.08
CA ASP A 242 3.14 -12.63 -0.81
C ASP A 242 3.42 -11.14 -1.03
N TYR A 243 3.60 -10.63 -2.25
CA TYR A 243 4.07 -9.24 -2.43
C TYR A 243 3.16 -8.35 -3.27
N ILE A 244 3.29 -7.03 -3.10
CA ILE A 244 2.83 -6.01 -4.04
C ILE A 244 4.02 -5.13 -4.42
N VAL A 245 4.32 -5.05 -5.71
CA VAL A 245 5.33 -4.15 -6.28
C VAL A 245 4.66 -3.22 -7.28
N ASN A 246 4.80 -1.92 -7.07
CA ASN A 246 4.25 -0.89 -7.94
C ASN A 246 5.34 0.04 -8.45
N THR A 247 5.60 0.06 -9.76
CA THR A 247 6.43 1.06 -10.44
C THR A 247 5.59 1.98 -11.34
N GLY A 248 4.29 1.68 -11.50
CA GLY A 248 3.31 2.51 -12.20
C GLY A 248 2.36 3.24 -11.26
N SER A 249 1.06 3.26 -11.59
CA SER A 249 0.01 3.92 -10.82
C SER A 249 -1.00 2.94 -10.23
N LEU A 250 -1.24 3.03 -8.92
CA LEU A 250 -2.39 2.43 -8.25
C LEU A 250 -3.25 3.58 -7.72
N SER A 251 -4.52 3.63 -8.12
CA SER A 251 -5.37 4.76 -7.77
C SER A 251 -6.81 4.38 -7.43
N GLY A 252 -7.38 5.06 -6.45
CA GLY A 252 -8.83 5.07 -6.26
C GLY A 252 -9.31 6.15 -5.31
N GLY A 253 -10.62 6.20 -5.09
CA GLY A 253 -11.21 6.98 -4.00
C GLY A 253 -10.60 6.55 -2.67
N GLN A 254 -10.96 5.34 -2.25
CA GLN A 254 -10.25 4.58 -1.24
C GLN A 254 -9.36 3.53 -1.93
N LEU A 255 -8.06 3.57 -1.66
CA LEU A 255 -7.12 2.52 -2.06
C LEU A 255 -6.78 1.68 -0.82
N ILE A 256 -7.08 0.38 -0.88
CA ILE A 256 -6.73 -0.60 0.16
C ILE A 256 -5.81 -1.63 -0.49
N ALA A 257 -4.56 -1.72 -0.03
CA ALA A 257 -3.60 -2.70 -0.49
C ALA A 257 -3.06 -3.54 0.67
N THR A 258 -3.23 -4.85 0.58
CA THR A 258 -2.80 -5.82 1.61
C THR A 258 -1.88 -6.87 0.99
N ALA A 259 -0.72 -7.10 1.60
CA ALA A 259 0.21 -8.15 1.21
C ALA A 259 0.66 -8.92 2.46
N ASN A 260 0.72 -10.26 2.41
CA ASN A 260 1.24 -11.05 3.53
C ASN A 260 2.77 -10.95 3.68
N GLY A 261 3.48 -10.69 2.59
CA GLY A 261 4.89 -10.32 2.54
C GLY A 261 5.04 -8.81 2.37
N ASN A 262 5.86 -8.36 1.42
CA ASN A 262 6.25 -6.95 1.30
C ASN A 262 5.33 -6.12 0.39
N ILE A 263 5.16 -4.83 0.72
CA ILE A 263 4.64 -3.81 -0.21
C ILE A 263 5.80 -2.87 -0.58
N THR A 264 6.12 -2.80 -1.87
CA THR A 264 7.13 -1.90 -2.42
C THR A 264 6.49 -0.97 -3.45
N ASN A 265 6.45 0.31 -3.13
CA ASN A 265 6.22 1.38 -4.10
C ASN A 265 7.58 1.77 -4.68
N GLY A 266 7.88 1.18 -5.84
CA GLY A 266 9.15 1.29 -6.53
C GLY A 266 9.41 2.68 -7.11
N ASP A 267 10.62 2.93 -7.60
CA ASP A 267 10.92 4.15 -8.34
C ASP A 267 9.89 4.40 -9.45
N SER A 268 9.40 5.65 -9.55
CA SER A 268 8.26 6.11 -10.36
C SER A 268 6.86 5.62 -9.94
N GLY A 269 6.77 4.75 -8.93
CA GLY A 269 5.51 4.26 -8.38
C GLY A 269 4.69 5.36 -7.68
N THR A 270 3.42 5.45 -8.03
CA THR A 270 2.44 6.29 -7.32
C THR A 270 1.28 5.45 -6.80
N MET A 271 1.01 5.54 -5.49
CA MET A 271 -0.21 4.99 -4.87
C MET A 271 -1.07 6.13 -4.36
N THR A 272 -2.28 6.27 -4.90
CA THR A 272 -3.19 7.38 -4.58
C THR A 272 -4.53 6.86 -4.08
N GLY A 273 -4.89 7.25 -2.87
CA GLY A 273 -6.24 7.08 -2.33
C GLY A 273 -6.82 8.44 -1.97
N THR A 274 -7.65 9.03 -2.84
CA THR A 274 -8.08 10.43 -2.67
C THR A 274 -8.85 10.67 -1.36
N SER A 275 -9.78 9.79 -1.00
CA SER A 275 -10.47 9.78 0.30
C SER A 275 -9.70 9.03 1.39
N GLY A 276 -8.81 8.13 1.00
CA GLY A 276 -7.92 7.44 1.92
C GLY A 276 -7.06 6.36 1.25
N LEU A 277 -5.85 6.21 1.76
CA LEU A 277 -4.90 5.17 1.36
C LEU A 277 -4.59 4.29 2.57
N SER A 278 -4.87 3.00 2.47
CA SER A 278 -4.61 2.01 3.51
C SER A 278 -3.66 0.93 2.99
N LEU A 279 -2.48 0.81 3.62
CA LEU A 279 -1.48 -0.20 3.30
C LEU A 279 -1.28 -1.13 4.50
N THR A 280 -1.36 -2.45 4.27
CA THR A 280 -1.07 -3.45 5.30
C THR A 280 -0.11 -4.50 4.74
N SER A 281 1.06 -4.62 5.36
CA SER A 281 2.13 -5.51 4.93
C SER A 281 2.48 -6.46 6.08
N GLY A 282 2.42 -7.78 5.84
CA GLY A 282 2.95 -8.78 6.77
C GLY A 282 4.49 -8.84 6.80
N GLY A 283 5.14 -8.14 5.86
CA GLY A 283 6.56 -7.85 5.85
C GLY A 283 6.82 -6.33 5.91
N LYS A 284 7.76 -5.86 5.08
CA LYS A 284 8.19 -4.47 5.02
C LYS A 284 7.26 -3.60 4.17
N ILE A 285 7.23 -2.31 4.44
CA ILE A 285 6.72 -1.30 3.50
C ILE A 285 7.91 -0.44 3.05
N ARG A 286 8.10 -0.32 1.73
CA ARG A 286 9.13 0.54 1.13
C ARG A 286 8.50 1.51 0.14
N ASN A 287 8.77 2.80 0.31
CA ASN A 287 8.44 3.87 -0.62
C ASN A 287 9.75 4.48 -1.14
N GLU A 288 10.14 4.13 -2.35
CA GLU A 288 11.45 4.46 -2.94
C GLU A 288 11.60 5.96 -3.26
N GLU A 289 12.82 6.41 -3.54
CA GLU A 289 13.20 7.82 -3.64
C GLU A 289 12.30 8.64 -4.59
N LYS A 290 11.91 8.06 -5.73
CA LYS A 290 11.06 8.73 -6.73
C LYS A 290 9.58 8.37 -6.60
N ALA A 291 9.22 7.64 -5.56
CA ALA A 291 7.90 7.08 -5.36
C ALA A 291 7.02 8.01 -4.49
N SER A 292 5.70 7.95 -4.69
CA SER A 292 4.74 8.79 -3.97
C SER A 292 3.57 7.99 -3.40
N LEU A 293 3.30 8.18 -2.10
CA LEU A 293 2.07 7.79 -1.42
C LEU A 293 1.22 9.03 -1.19
N LEU A 294 0.02 9.09 -1.76
CA LEU A 294 -0.79 10.31 -1.83
C LEU A 294 -2.23 10.07 -1.35
N SER A 295 -2.74 11.02 -0.57
CA SER A 295 -4.16 11.14 -0.23
C SER A 295 -4.56 12.59 -0.02
N ASN A 296 -5.82 12.96 -0.25
CA ASN A 296 -6.33 14.28 0.17
C ASN A 296 -6.83 14.28 1.62
N ASN A 297 -6.95 13.10 2.24
CA ASN A 297 -7.54 12.96 3.56
C ASN A 297 -6.63 12.14 4.50
N GLN A 298 -6.43 10.85 4.25
CA GLN A 298 -5.68 10.01 5.18
C GLN A 298 -4.80 8.99 4.49
N ILE A 299 -3.56 8.85 4.98
CA ILE A 299 -2.71 7.69 4.75
C ILE A 299 -2.61 6.92 6.07
N ALA A 300 -2.93 5.63 6.06
CA ALA A 300 -2.72 4.71 7.16
C ALA A 300 -1.93 3.50 6.65
N ALA A 301 -0.70 3.32 7.12
CA ALA A 301 0.16 2.23 6.67
C ALA A 301 0.73 1.45 7.85
N THR A 302 0.56 0.13 7.83
CA THR A 302 1.05 -0.79 8.86
C THR A 302 1.99 -1.81 8.25
N ALA A 303 3.24 -1.83 8.69
CA ALA A 303 4.23 -2.84 8.36
C ALA A 303 4.47 -3.76 9.56
N ILE A 304 4.31 -5.07 9.41
CA ILE A 304 4.76 -6.02 10.45
C ILE A 304 6.30 -6.09 10.49
N GLY A 305 6.95 -5.83 9.35
CA GLY A 305 8.39 -5.60 9.26
C GLY A 305 8.77 -4.13 9.41
N ASP A 306 9.90 -3.76 8.80
CA ASP A 306 10.39 -2.38 8.77
C ASP A 306 9.56 -1.49 7.86
N PHE A 307 9.63 -0.18 8.12
CA PHE A 307 9.08 0.84 7.25
C PHE A 307 10.20 1.76 6.73
N LEU A 308 10.33 1.86 5.42
CA LEU A 308 11.32 2.72 4.77
C LEU A 308 10.64 3.72 3.84
N ASN A 309 10.79 5.01 4.15
CA ASN A 309 10.40 6.09 3.27
C ASN A 309 11.63 6.84 2.74
N GLU A 310 11.92 6.66 1.46
CA GLU A 310 12.91 7.40 0.69
C GLU A 310 12.24 8.47 -0.17
N GLY A 311 10.97 8.26 -0.57
CA GLY A 311 10.21 9.16 -1.43
C GLY A 311 9.29 10.13 -0.68
N LYS A 312 8.14 10.40 -1.30
CA LYS A 312 7.13 11.33 -0.80
C LYS A 312 5.94 10.60 -0.18
N ILE A 313 5.54 11.01 1.01
CA ILE A 313 4.25 10.69 1.63
C ILE A 313 3.52 12.02 1.84
N SER A 314 2.30 12.15 1.32
CA SER A 314 1.53 13.39 1.44
C SER A 314 0.04 13.15 1.66
N ALA A 315 -0.48 13.69 2.76
CA ALA A 315 -1.88 13.56 3.15
C ALA A 315 -2.35 14.75 3.99
N LYS A 316 -3.64 14.80 4.34
CA LYS A 316 -4.07 15.65 5.47
C LYS A 316 -3.66 15.00 6.79
N HIS A 317 -3.92 13.72 6.97
CA HIS A 317 -3.52 12.94 8.13
C HIS A 317 -2.67 11.73 7.71
N THR A 318 -1.56 11.49 8.39
CA THR A 318 -0.65 10.37 8.12
C THR A 318 -0.46 9.57 9.40
N SER A 319 -0.72 8.26 9.36
CA SER A 319 -0.44 7.32 10.44
C SER A 319 0.39 6.16 9.91
N LEU A 320 1.63 6.03 10.39
CA LEU A 320 2.60 5.03 9.96
C LEU A 320 2.98 4.17 11.16
N THR A 321 2.71 2.88 11.05
CA THR A 321 2.92 1.91 12.13
C THR A 321 3.88 0.83 11.66
N PHE A 322 4.80 0.42 12.53
CA PHE A 322 5.72 -0.67 12.26
C PHE A 322 5.93 -1.58 13.47
N VAL A 323 6.10 -2.88 13.24
CA VAL A 323 6.48 -3.86 14.27
C VAL A 323 7.94 -4.31 14.12
N GLY A 324 8.55 -4.11 12.95
CA GLY A 324 9.94 -4.45 12.68
C GLY A 324 10.95 -3.66 13.52
N ASP A 325 12.22 -3.79 13.14
CA ASP A 325 13.32 -3.20 13.91
C ASP A 325 13.34 -1.68 13.78
N SER A 326 12.94 -1.14 12.63
CA SER A 326 13.04 0.29 12.36
C SER A 326 11.97 0.88 11.44
N PHE A 327 11.70 2.16 11.71
CA PHE A 327 11.15 3.12 10.78
C PHE A 327 12.26 4.06 10.35
N LYS A 328 12.51 4.15 9.04
CA LYS A 328 13.54 5.05 8.48
C LYS A 328 12.92 6.00 7.46
N ASN A 329 13.08 7.30 7.72
CA ASN A 329 12.70 8.36 6.78
C ASN A 329 13.94 9.08 6.25
N THR A 330 14.24 8.91 4.97
CA THR A 330 15.22 9.71 4.22
C THR A 330 14.55 10.67 3.24
N GLY A 331 13.26 10.47 2.96
CA GLY A 331 12.44 11.31 2.09
C GLY A 331 11.63 12.38 2.81
N ASN A 332 10.41 12.64 2.31
CA ASN A 332 9.52 13.67 2.82
C ASN A 332 8.18 13.07 3.28
N ILE A 333 7.79 13.40 4.51
CA ILE A 333 6.46 13.12 5.05
C ILE A 333 5.78 14.46 5.29
N ASN A 334 4.81 14.79 4.45
CA ASN A 334 4.16 16.09 4.43
C ASN A 334 2.67 15.96 4.71
N SER A 335 2.29 16.21 5.97
CA SER A 335 0.89 16.28 6.37
C SER A 335 0.46 17.73 6.60
N THR A 336 -0.78 18.07 6.27
CA THR A 336 -1.37 19.37 6.66
C THR A 336 -2.06 19.35 8.02
N GLY A 337 -2.37 18.16 8.55
CA GLY A 337 -2.95 17.90 9.86
C GLY A 337 -2.01 17.04 10.70
N GLN A 338 -2.46 15.87 11.16
CA GLN A 338 -1.69 15.02 12.07
C GLN A 338 -0.73 14.07 11.34
N THR A 339 0.52 14.00 11.79
CA THR A 339 1.48 12.94 11.45
C THR A 339 1.74 12.09 12.69
N THR A 340 1.48 10.78 12.63
CA THR A 340 1.79 9.81 13.69
C THR A 340 2.72 8.75 13.15
N ILE A 341 3.81 8.49 13.87
CA ILE A 341 4.73 7.38 13.61
C ILE A 341 4.85 6.57 14.89
N GLN A 342 4.47 5.31 14.84
CA GLN A 342 4.39 4.45 16.02
C GLN A 342 5.09 3.12 15.79
N SER A 343 5.99 2.76 16.69
CA SER A 343 6.43 1.38 16.84
C SER A 343 5.46 0.62 17.72
N LEU A 344 5.04 -0.56 17.26
CA LEU A 344 4.30 -1.55 18.05
C LEU A 344 5.18 -2.74 18.46
N LYS A 345 6.49 -2.64 18.27
CA LYS A 345 7.42 -3.71 18.65
C LYS A 345 7.42 -3.91 20.17
N GLN A 346 7.02 -5.10 20.60
CA GLN A 346 6.99 -5.52 22.00
C GLN A 346 7.56 -6.94 22.11
N ASP A 347 8.89 -7.07 22.05
CA ASP A 347 9.58 -8.37 22.14
C ASP A 347 10.19 -8.64 23.53
N GLY A 348 9.91 -7.76 24.51
CA GLY A 348 10.46 -7.85 25.86
C GLY A 348 11.90 -7.36 25.99
N SER A 349 12.57 -7.01 24.89
CA SER A 349 13.89 -6.40 24.92
C SER A 349 13.80 -4.92 25.27
N ALA A 350 14.81 -4.41 25.98
CA ALA A 350 14.94 -2.98 26.16
C ALA A 350 15.32 -2.31 24.82
N ASN A 351 14.77 -1.13 24.56
CA ASN A 351 15.15 -0.27 23.43
C ASN A 351 14.85 -0.85 22.03
N THR A 352 13.60 -1.23 21.74
CA THR A 352 13.20 -1.78 20.43
C THR A 352 12.34 -0.85 19.59
N GLY A 353 12.51 -0.92 18.27
CA GLY A 353 11.70 -0.18 17.30
C GLY A 353 12.24 1.21 17.04
N GLU A 354 13.41 1.32 16.42
CA GLU A 354 14.02 2.63 16.14
C GLU A 354 13.15 3.49 15.20
N ILE A 355 12.98 4.77 15.52
CA ILE A 355 12.51 5.78 14.57
C ILE A 355 13.71 6.63 14.20
N TYR A 356 14.19 6.49 12.96
CA TYR A 356 15.33 7.23 12.44
C TYR A 356 14.91 8.21 11.33
N ASN A 357 15.14 9.50 11.57
CA ASN A 357 14.85 10.56 10.62
C ASN A 357 16.13 11.21 10.07
N LEU A 358 16.33 11.09 8.76
CA LEU A 358 17.34 11.79 7.96
C LEU A 358 16.71 12.89 7.10
N GLY A 359 15.46 12.69 6.69
CA GLY A 359 14.69 13.59 5.82
C GLY A 359 13.79 14.56 6.58
N ASN A 360 12.63 14.88 6.00
CA ASN A 360 11.69 15.85 6.53
C ASN A 360 10.40 15.18 7.02
N ILE A 361 9.93 15.60 8.20
CA ILE A 361 8.62 15.24 8.74
C ILE A 361 7.88 16.54 9.09
N THR A 362 6.75 16.79 8.43
CA THR A 362 5.94 17.99 8.65
C THR A 362 4.48 17.64 8.97
N GLY A 363 3.82 18.54 9.71
CA GLY A 363 2.45 18.38 10.17
C GLY A 363 1.92 19.64 10.86
N GLU A 364 0.63 19.70 11.10
CA GLU A 364 0.07 20.57 12.14
C GLU A 364 0.46 20.02 13.52
N ASN A 365 0.24 18.74 13.72
CA ASN A 365 0.59 18.02 14.94
C ASN A 365 1.43 16.78 14.57
N ILE A 366 2.52 16.55 15.29
CA ILE A 366 3.40 15.40 15.10
C ILE A 366 3.44 14.58 16.39
N ASN A 367 3.21 13.28 16.29
CA ASN A 367 3.28 12.31 17.38
C ASN A 367 4.23 11.17 17.02
N LEU A 368 5.30 10.99 17.79
CA LEU A 368 6.33 9.97 17.56
C LEU A 368 6.42 9.05 18.76
N GLN A 369 6.13 7.77 18.58
CA GLN A 369 6.05 6.82 19.69
C GLN A 369 6.89 5.60 19.42
N THR A 370 7.84 5.34 20.31
CA THR A 370 8.62 4.12 20.32
C THR A 370 9.03 3.76 21.74
N ASN A 371 9.29 2.49 22.03
CA ASN A 371 9.99 2.08 23.25
C ASN A 371 11.51 1.97 23.01
N GLY A 372 11.93 2.24 21.79
CA GLY A 372 13.30 2.23 21.31
C GLY A 372 13.94 3.61 21.28
N THR A 373 14.75 3.83 20.26
CA THR A 373 15.46 5.08 20.02
C THR A 373 14.67 5.93 19.04
N LEU A 374 14.43 7.19 19.40
CA LEU A 374 14.05 8.24 18.47
C LEU A 374 15.31 9.03 18.12
N ALA A 375 15.84 8.78 16.92
CA ALA A 375 17.07 9.36 16.43
C ALA A 375 16.81 10.29 15.25
N GLN A 376 17.39 11.48 15.33
CA GLN A 376 17.51 12.40 14.21
C GLN A 376 18.96 12.51 13.77
N SER A 377 19.19 12.44 12.47
CA SER A 377 20.45 12.83 11.84
C SER A 377 20.60 14.36 11.83
N SER A 378 21.82 14.85 11.58
CA SER A 378 22.12 16.28 11.45
C SER A 378 21.37 16.97 10.31
N SER A 379 21.00 16.23 9.25
CA SER A 379 20.15 16.74 8.16
C SER A 379 18.65 16.57 8.43
N GLY A 380 18.27 15.81 9.47
CA GLY A 380 16.89 15.51 9.79
C GLY A 380 16.14 16.75 10.26
N ARG A 381 14.91 16.92 9.78
CA ARG A 381 14.01 18.00 10.20
C ARG A 381 12.66 17.44 10.61
N ILE A 382 12.15 17.90 11.75
CA ILE A 382 10.79 17.65 12.24
C ILE A 382 10.16 19.00 12.55
N GLU A 383 9.15 19.38 11.79
CA GLU A 383 8.53 20.72 11.89
C GLU A 383 7.01 20.60 11.97
N ALA A 384 6.46 20.97 13.13
CA ALA A 384 5.03 21.10 13.33
C ALA A 384 4.63 22.58 13.36
N THR A 385 3.43 22.92 12.88
CA THR A 385 2.91 24.29 13.06
C THR A 385 2.28 24.50 14.44
N ASN A 386 1.74 23.44 15.05
CA ASN A 386 1.14 23.47 16.38
C ASN A 386 2.02 22.70 17.39
N ALA A 387 1.97 21.37 17.40
CA ALA A 387 2.62 20.59 18.46
C ALA A 387 3.48 19.42 17.98
N ILE A 388 4.58 19.18 18.68
CA ILE A 388 5.33 17.91 18.64
C ILE A 388 5.16 17.21 19.99
N THR A 389 4.70 15.96 19.93
CA THR A 389 4.70 15.03 21.05
C THR A 389 5.57 13.83 20.72
N ALA A 390 6.35 13.37 21.69
CA ALA A 390 7.21 12.22 21.49
C ALA A 390 7.38 11.37 22.75
N HIS A 391 7.47 10.06 22.55
CA HIS A 391 7.85 9.09 23.56
C HIS A 391 8.93 8.15 23.00
N SER A 392 10.03 7.99 23.74
CA SER A 392 11.12 7.06 23.40
C SER A 392 11.93 6.66 24.62
N TYR A 393 12.65 5.54 24.59
CA TYR A 393 13.64 5.28 25.63
C TYR A 393 14.85 6.22 25.45
N TRP A 394 15.43 6.25 24.25
CA TRP A 394 16.51 7.18 23.91
C TRP A 394 15.99 8.26 22.97
N LEU A 395 16.29 9.51 23.28
CA LEU A 395 16.13 10.61 22.35
C LEU A 395 17.53 11.10 21.92
N ASN A 396 17.91 10.85 20.66
CA ASN A 396 19.18 11.31 20.08
C ASN A 396 18.90 12.37 19.02
N GLN A 397 18.96 13.65 19.40
CA GLN A 397 18.61 14.77 18.52
C GLN A 397 19.84 15.44 17.96
N ASN A 398 20.22 15.11 16.72
CA ASN A 398 21.30 15.80 16.03
C ASN A 398 20.80 16.84 15.00
N GLY A 399 19.52 16.76 14.64
CA GLY A 399 18.89 17.61 13.61
C GLY A 399 18.11 18.79 14.16
N TYR A 400 17.01 19.13 13.50
CA TYR A 400 16.15 20.26 13.83
C TYR A 400 14.75 19.80 14.27
N MET A 401 14.28 20.28 15.41
CA MET A 401 12.88 20.19 15.84
C MET A 401 12.28 21.57 16.05
N ASN A 402 11.12 21.82 15.46
CA ASN A 402 10.41 23.08 15.60
C ASN A 402 8.90 22.92 15.70
N ALA A 403 8.28 23.59 16.68
CA ALA A 403 6.83 23.65 16.84
C ALA A 403 6.37 24.91 17.59
N ALA A 404 5.07 25.15 17.72
CA ALA A 404 4.59 26.06 18.75
C ALA A 404 4.82 25.43 20.13
N ASP A 405 4.42 24.18 20.33
CA ASP A 405 4.60 23.47 21.60
C ASP A 405 5.34 22.14 21.39
N ILE A 406 6.37 21.88 22.19
CA ILE A 406 7.07 20.59 22.21
C ILE A 406 6.88 19.98 23.60
N THR A 407 6.23 18.83 23.69
CA THR A 407 6.04 18.08 24.93
C THR A 407 6.48 16.64 24.74
N THR A 408 7.54 16.22 25.41
CA THR A 408 8.12 14.88 25.21
C THR A 408 8.48 14.19 26.52
N ASP A 409 8.40 12.86 26.54
CA ASP A 409 8.80 12.01 27.68
C ASP A 409 9.75 10.91 27.20
N HIS A 410 10.91 10.81 27.85
CA HIS A 410 11.94 9.85 27.45
C HIS A 410 12.59 9.10 28.62
N GLY A 411 13.33 8.04 28.32
CA GLY A 411 14.29 7.47 29.26
C GLY A 411 15.48 8.41 29.48
N VAL A 412 16.20 8.71 28.39
CA VAL A 412 17.42 9.54 28.35
C VAL A 412 17.34 10.49 27.15
N VAL A 413 17.87 11.71 27.29
CA VAL A 413 17.95 12.69 26.20
C VAL A 413 19.39 13.10 25.93
N ASN A 414 19.81 12.99 24.67
CA ASN A 414 21.02 13.58 24.13
C ASN A 414 20.64 14.56 22.99
N ASN A 415 20.86 15.84 23.21
CA ASN A 415 20.66 16.88 22.20
C ASN A 415 22.00 17.43 21.72
N TYR A 416 22.31 17.20 20.45
CA TYR A 416 23.44 17.78 19.72
C TYR A 416 22.99 18.80 18.66
N GLY A 417 21.70 18.82 18.33
CA GLY A 417 21.09 19.70 17.35
C GLY A 417 20.28 20.83 17.98
N ASN A 418 19.19 21.20 17.31
CA ASN A 418 18.41 22.38 17.61
C ASN A 418 16.95 21.99 17.92
N ILE A 419 16.50 22.32 19.13
CA ILE A 419 15.11 22.20 19.56
C ILE A 419 14.58 23.61 19.80
N THR A 420 13.64 24.06 18.96
CA THR A 420 13.05 25.40 19.06
C THR A 420 11.54 25.32 19.19
N ALA A 421 10.95 26.09 20.10
CA ALA A 421 9.49 26.21 20.15
C ALA A 421 9.02 27.51 20.81
N LYS A 422 7.70 27.74 20.83
CA LYS A 422 7.12 28.71 21.77
C LYS A 422 7.24 28.16 23.18
N ASN A 423 6.76 26.95 23.48
CA ASN A 423 6.97 26.31 24.79
C ASN A 423 7.60 24.92 24.63
N ILE A 424 8.51 24.58 25.53
CA ILE A 424 9.21 23.28 25.54
C ILE A 424 9.04 22.65 26.92
N SER A 425 8.58 21.39 26.94
CA SER A 425 8.55 20.55 28.13
C SER A 425 9.15 19.19 27.80
N ILE A 426 10.35 18.91 28.32
CA ILE A 426 11.05 17.64 28.15
C ILE A 426 11.12 16.95 29.50
N THR A 427 10.46 15.80 29.58
CA THR A 427 10.47 14.95 30.76
C THR A 427 11.34 13.73 30.50
N THR A 428 12.14 13.33 31.49
CA THR A 428 13.02 12.17 31.39
C THR A 428 13.01 11.33 32.66
N TYR A 429 13.35 10.04 32.53
CA TYR A 429 13.59 9.16 33.67
C TYR A 429 15.03 9.28 34.21
N SER A 430 15.98 9.66 33.36
CA SER A 430 17.41 9.74 33.67
C SER A 430 17.96 11.10 33.22
N ASP A 431 19.19 11.14 32.72
CA ASP A 431 19.89 12.38 32.39
C ASP A 431 19.38 13.07 31.11
N ILE A 432 19.52 14.39 31.10
CA ILE A 432 19.43 15.23 29.91
C ILE A 432 20.83 15.79 29.62
N THR A 433 21.40 15.47 28.47
CA THR A 433 22.64 16.05 27.98
C THR A 433 22.35 16.96 26.78
N ASN A 434 22.67 18.25 26.91
CA ASN A 434 22.55 19.24 25.87
C ASN A 434 23.92 19.76 25.44
N GLU A 435 24.35 19.38 24.24
CA GLU A 435 25.52 19.91 23.52
C GLU A 435 25.12 20.81 22.34
N GLY A 436 23.84 20.82 21.97
CA GLY A 436 23.26 21.70 20.97
C GLY A 436 22.52 22.90 21.58
N GLN A 437 21.42 23.29 20.94
CA GLN A 437 20.56 24.38 21.38
C GLN A 437 19.18 23.87 21.75
N ILE A 438 18.67 24.27 22.93
CA ILE A 438 17.26 24.18 23.29
C ILE A 438 16.77 25.60 23.58
N SER A 439 15.85 26.10 22.77
CA SER A 439 15.42 27.50 22.81
C SER A 439 13.91 27.64 22.73
N SER A 440 13.32 28.17 23.77
CA SER A 440 11.91 28.53 23.85
C SER A 440 11.74 30.05 23.80
N THR A 441 10.73 30.55 23.08
CA THR A 441 10.36 31.98 23.13
C THR A 441 9.39 32.30 24.28
N GLY A 442 8.77 31.29 24.88
CA GLY A 442 7.98 31.31 26.11
C GLY A 442 8.67 30.51 27.20
N ASP A 443 8.01 29.47 27.71
CA ASP A 443 8.51 28.67 28.83
C ASP A 443 9.32 27.43 28.39
N LEU A 444 10.41 27.17 29.12
CA LEU A 444 11.24 25.96 29.00
C LEU A 444 11.18 25.15 30.30
N THR A 445 10.72 23.91 30.23
CA THR A 445 10.75 22.95 31.34
C THR A 445 11.59 21.74 30.99
N LEU A 446 12.61 21.45 31.80
CA LEU A 446 13.39 20.22 31.75
C LEU A 446 13.23 19.49 33.07
N ASN A 447 12.67 18.28 33.04
CA ASN A 447 12.32 17.53 34.25
C ASN A 447 12.83 16.08 34.19
N THR A 448 13.83 15.76 35.00
CA THR A 448 14.37 14.39 35.14
C THR A 448 13.68 13.60 36.26
N LYS A 449 12.52 14.06 36.75
CA LYS A 449 11.75 13.50 37.88
C LYS A 449 12.59 13.34 39.17
N ASN A 450 13.59 14.22 39.35
CA ASN A 450 14.60 14.12 40.42
C ASN A 450 15.36 12.78 40.43
N LYS A 451 15.51 12.13 39.28
CA LYS A 451 16.22 10.85 39.12
C LYS A 451 17.54 10.97 38.36
N GLY A 452 17.64 11.93 37.45
CA GLY A 452 18.84 12.21 36.66
C GLY A 452 19.41 13.61 36.89
N ALA A 453 20.48 13.94 36.18
CA ALA A 453 21.09 15.25 36.11
C ALA A 453 20.80 15.94 34.76
N ILE A 454 20.91 17.26 34.75
CA ILE A 454 20.87 18.06 33.51
C ILE A 454 22.27 18.58 33.23
N TYR A 455 22.86 18.16 32.12
CA TYR A 455 24.16 18.62 31.64
C TYR A 455 23.96 19.57 30.46
N ASN A 456 24.16 20.86 30.68
CA ASN A 456 24.21 21.85 29.61
C ASN A 456 25.67 22.20 29.27
N TYR A 457 26.09 21.84 28.06
CA TYR A 457 27.39 22.15 27.50
C TYR A 457 27.34 23.19 26.37
N SER A 458 26.14 23.67 26.03
CA SER A 458 25.92 24.70 25.01
C SER A 458 24.79 25.64 25.45
N THR A 459 23.65 25.71 24.76
CA THR A 459 22.64 26.77 25.01
C THR A 459 21.31 26.21 25.48
N LEU A 460 20.85 26.68 26.65
CA LEU A 460 19.44 26.63 27.05
C LEU A 460 18.89 28.06 27.14
N SER A 461 17.80 28.35 26.43
CA SER A 461 17.19 29.68 26.44
C SER A 461 15.67 29.59 26.58
N ALA A 462 15.10 30.50 27.36
CA ALA A 462 13.67 30.73 27.49
C ALA A 462 13.38 32.23 27.39
N GLY A 463 12.29 32.63 26.74
CA GLY A 463 11.82 34.02 26.80
C GLY A 463 11.05 34.33 28.09
N GLY A 464 10.44 33.30 28.69
CA GLY A 464 9.71 33.34 29.95
C GLY A 464 10.43 32.59 31.06
N ASN A 465 9.75 31.61 31.66
CA ASN A 465 10.27 30.82 32.76
C ASN A 465 11.12 29.65 32.25
N MET A 466 12.31 29.47 32.82
CA MET A 466 13.10 28.25 32.72
C MET A 466 12.94 27.45 34.01
N THR A 467 12.29 26.29 33.95
CA THR A 467 12.14 25.36 35.08
C THR A 467 13.05 24.14 34.88
N LEU A 468 14.02 23.96 35.78
CA LEU A 468 14.95 22.83 35.77
C LEU A 468 14.71 21.98 37.01
N THR A 469 14.27 20.73 36.81
CA THR A 469 14.01 19.77 37.90
C THR A 469 14.91 18.56 37.72
N ALA A 470 15.92 18.44 38.60
CA ALA A 470 16.91 17.36 38.52
C ALA A 470 17.65 17.14 39.85
N THR A 471 18.32 16.00 39.99
CA THR A 471 19.24 15.78 41.11
C THR A 471 20.31 16.87 41.16
N LYS A 472 20.86 17.22 39.98
CA LYS A 472 21.87 18.26 39.80
C LYS A 472 21.76 18.90 38.41
N VAL A 473 22.07 20.18 38.30
CA VAL A 473 22.28 20.87 37.02
C VAL A 473 23.74 21.27 36.87
N VAL A 474 24.35 20.90 35.75
CA VAL A 474 25.72 21.27 35.37
C VAL A 474 25.66 22.12 34.11
N ASN A 475 26.02 23.39 34.23
CA ASN A 475 26.15 24.34 33.14
C ASN A 475 27.64 24.65 32.94
N GLY A 476 28.29 24.05 31.95
CA GLY A 476 29.76 24.11 31.88
C GLY A 476 30.31 23.79 30.51
N GLY A 477 31.63 23.65 30.41
CA GLY A 477 32.27 23.13 29.20
C GLY A 477 32.23 21.60 29.15
N LYS A 478 32.25 21.05 27.94
CA LYS A 478 32.46 19.61 27.73
C LYS A 478 33.93 19.27 27.99
N SER A 479 34.20 18.09 28.53
CA SER A 479 35.58 17.59 28.59
C SER A 479 36.15 17.43 27.17
N CYS A 480 37.37 17.92 26.93
CA CYS A 480 38.02 17.98 25.62
C CYS A 480 39.54 17.77 25.70
N GLY A 481 40.18 17.66 24.53
CA GLY A 481 41.60 17.36 24.38
C GLY A 481 41.90 15.85 24.39
N ILE A 482 43.11 15.48 23.97
CA ILE A 482 43.56 14.08 23.78
C ILE A 482 43.38 13.22 25.05
N LEU A 483 43.42 13.85 26.23
CA LEU A 483 43.26 13.19 27.54
C LEU A 483 41.93 13.52 28.24
N GLY A 484 41.04 14.31 27.63
CA GLY A 484 39.77 14.74 28.25
C GLY A 484 39.92 15.62 29.51
N LEU A 485 41.12 16.13 29.80
CA LEU A 485 41.45 16.89 31.00
C LEU A 485 41.09 18.38 30.90
N ALA A 486 40.90 18.91 29.68
CA ALA A 486 40.50 20.30 29.47
C ALA A 486 38.96 20.42 29.40
N LYS A 487 38.42 21.60 29.69
CA LYS A 487 37.00 21.94 29.48
C LYS A 487 36.89 22.90 28.30
N CYS A 488 36.20 22.50 27.23
CA CYS A 488 35.99 23.32 26.04
C CYS A 488 34.55 23.80 25.97
N GLY A 489 34.40 25.06 25.56
CA GLY A 489 33.11 25.75 25.57
C GLY A 489 32.65 26.13 26.99
N VAL A 490 31.57 26.90 27.05
CA VAL A 490 30.87 27.22 28.30
C VAL A 490 29.38 27.14 28.03
N GLY A 491 28.67 26.35 28.84
CA GLY A 491 27.22 26.34 28.85
C GLY A 491 26.68 27.74 29.15
N THR A 492 25.59 28.10 28.47
CA THR A 492 24.85 29.36 28.62
C THR A 492 23.40 29.05 28.95
N LEU A 493 22.91 29.67 30.02
CA LEU A 493 21.49 29.68 30.40
C LEU A 493 20.97 31.12 30.33
N THR A 494 19.84 31.31 29.65
CA THR A 494 19.18 32.62 29.54
C THR A 494 17.68 32.47 29.77
N ALA A 495 17.09 33.24 30.69
CA ALA A 495 15.64 33.30 30.90
C ALA A 495 15.20 34.59 31.62
N ASP A 496 13.91 34.91 31.59
CA ASP A 496 13.37 35.97 32.44
C ASP A 496 13.35 35.54 33.91
N LYS A 497 12.90 34.31 34.18
CA LYS A 497 12.94 33.69 35.51
C LYS A 497 13.52 32.28 35.42
N LEU A 498 14.44 31.95 36.33
CA LEU A 498 14.83 30.57 36.59
C LEU A 498 14.09 30.01 37.81
N VAL A 499 13.54 28.80 37.68
CA VAL A 499 13.09 27.96 38.79
C VAL A 499 13.97 26.71 38.82
N LEU A 500 14.82 26.58 39.84
CA LEU A 500 15.75 25.47 40.00
C LEU A 500 15.28 24.57 41.14
N ASN A 501 14.87 23.35 40.80
CA ASN A 501 14.53 22.30 41.76
C ASN A 501 15.66 21.25 41.72
N SER A 502 16.61 21.32 42.65
CA SER A 502 17.77 20.41 42.68
C SER A 502 18.46 20.33 44.05
N SER A 503 19.51 19.50 44.17
CA SER A 503 20.33 19.45 45.39
C SER A 503 21.22 20.68 45.60
N GLN A 504 21.31 21.59 44.61
CA GLN A 504 22.16 22.78 44.69
C GLN A 504 21.52 23.88 45.55
N LYS A 505 22.36 24.62 46.29
CA LYS A 505 21.91 25.71 47.17
C LYS A 505 21.89 27.05 46.44
N TYR A 506 22.80 27.24 45.50
CA TYR A 506 22.93 28.49 44.75
C TYR A 506 22.96 28.23 43.24
N VAL A 507 22.41 29.16 42.48
CA VAL A 507 22.41 29.13 41.01
C VAL A 507 23.85 29.12 40.46
N SER A 508 24.78 29.79 41.13
CA SER A 508 26.22 29.79 40.81
C SER A 508 26.86 28.39 40.86
N ASP A 509 26.29 27.46 41.64
CA ASP A 509 26.80 26.09 41.78
C ASP A 509 26.63 25.29 40.47
N MET A 510 25.80 25.77 39.53
CA MET A 510 25.67 25.16 38.20
C MET A 510 26.86 25.46 37.29
N GLY A 511 27.55 26.60 37.49
CA GLY A 511 28.65 27.06 36.63
C GLY A 511 28.21 27.76 35.33
N GLY A 512 29.19 28.05 34.46
CA GLY A 512 28.95 28.59 33.11
C GLY A 512 28.38 30.01 33.09
N LYS A 513 27.87 30.44 31.92
CA LYS A 513 27.23 31.74 31.74
C LYS A 513 25.75 31.64 32.09
N GLN A 514 25.25 32.61 32.83
CA GLN A 514 23.89 32.61 33.37
C GLN A 514 23.32 34.02 33.30
N TYR A 515 22.17 34.19 32.66
CA TYR A 515 21.52 35.48 32.44
C TYR A 515 20.04 35.36 32.82
N PHE A 516 19.72 35.81 34.03
CA PHE A 516 18.36 35.76 34.59
C PHE A 516 17.96 37.10 35.20
N LYS A 517 16.71 37.53 35.02
CA LYS A 517 16.19 38.72 35.74
C LYS A 517 15.80 38.37 37.18
N SER A 518 15.33 37.14 37.41
CA SER A 518 14.98 36.62 38.73
C SER A 518 15.25 35.12 38.83
N THR A 519 15.43 34.62 40.05
CA THR A 519 15.73 33.20 40.30
C THR A 519 15.00 32.72 41.54
N GLU A 520 14.48 31.50 41.49
CA GLU A 520 13.87 30.76 42.60
C GLU A 520 14.62 29.42 42.73
N VAL A 521 15.12 29.10 43.92
CA VAL A 521 15.87 27.87 44.17
C VAL A 521 15.15 27.07 45.24
N ASN A 522 14.66 25.90 44.85
CA ASN A 522 14.03 24.93 45.72
C ASN A 522 15.02 23.78 45.94
N THR A 523 15.73 23.80 47.06
CA THR A 523 16.69 22.74 47.38
C THR A 523 15.95 21.47 47.78
N VAL A 524 15.99 20.46 46.90
CA VAL A 524 15.40 19.14 47.12
C VAL A 524 16.51 18.18 47.55
N LYS A 525 16.27 17.37 48.59
CA LYS A 525 17.24 16.40 49.11
C LYS A 525 17.37 15.17 48.23
#